data_AF-A0A841F986-F1
#
_entry.id   AF-A0A841F986-F1
#
_cell.length_a   1.000
_cell.length_b   1.000
_cell.length_c   1.000
_cell.angle_alpha   90.00
_cell.angle_beta   90.00
_cell.angle_gamma   90.00
#
_symmetry.space_group_name_H-M   'P 1'
#
loop_
_entity.id
_entity.type
_entity.pdbx_description
1 polymer ?
#
loop_
_entity_poly.entity_id
_entity_poly.type
_entity_poly.pdbx_seq_one_letter_code
_entity_poly.pdbx_strand_id
1 'polypeptide(L)'
;MAVATGAILTASVLGAAPAGADPSDSDPGAPGDKGGSGLADPPSALPGAPEDPEAATTDYKAADWTAASKKNYTVADRPKDHRIRYVVIHVMQGTYEGTKAWFQNPKAEVTTHYIMRAKDGHVTQMVREKNIAWHAGNWDVNTESIGIEHEGWVSEKKWFTDTVYKSSAALVRNICARYKIPMDREHIIGHVEVPGADHTDPGKYWDWDRYMKFLRADDDDDEEPGIVVDDATEGRVTAGASWSTASMSGQWGESVRVADPVAKSDPLWFKAAVPSSGSYRVYARYPAASGNNDKTPYIVNTADGNTSVYVDQRSGGGEWRSLGVFALTAGDHDVVAVSRWTGGKGRIVADAIRLVKQ
;
A
#
# COMPACT_ATOMS: atom_id res chain seq x y z
N MET A 1 -12.91 -4.45 -43.24
CA MET A 1 -12.31 -5.78 -43.46
C MET A 1 -10.83 -5.61 -43.73
N ALA A 2 -10.00 -5.84 -42.71
CA ALA A 2 -8.59 -6.19 -42.81
C ALA A 2 -8.21 -6.69 -41.41
N VAL A 3 -8.16 -8.01 -41.24
CA VAL A 3 -7.72 -8.68 -40.02
C VAL A 3 -6.20 -8.74 -40.12
N ALA A 4 -5.50 -8.07 -39.21
CA ALA A 4 -4.06 -8.23 -39.06
C ALA A 4 -3.82 -9.25 -37.94
N THR A 5 -3.52 -10.48 -38.35
CA THR A 5 -2.95 -11.53 -37.51
C THR A 5 -1.48 -11.21 -37.26
N GLY A 6 -1.07 -11.13 -35.99
CA GLY A 6 0.30 -10.85 -35.57
C GLY A 6 0.72 -11.72 -34.38
N ALA A 7 1.47 -12.77 -34.71
CA ALA A 7 2.38 -13.63 -33.93
C ALA A 7 2.24 -13.73 -32.39
N ILE A 8 1.90 -14.95 -31.94
CA ILE A 8 2.13 -15.48 -30.60
C ILE A 8 3.60 -15.90 -30.50
N LEU A 9 4.37 -15.30 -29.57
CA LEU A 9 5.66 -15.83 -29.13
C LEU A 9 5.44 -16.68 -27.88
N THR A 10 5.44 -18.00 -28.05
CA THR A 10 5.50 -18.98 -26.96
C THR A 10 6.92 -19.03 -26.40
N ALA A 11 7.15 -18.54 -25.19
CA ALA A 11 8.35 -18.85 -24.42
C ALA A 11 8.06 -20.03 -23.47
N SER A 12 8.09 -21.25 -24.00
CA SER A 12 8.17 -22.46 -23.17
C SER A 12 9.63 -22.73 -22.82
N VAL A 13 10.02 -22.52 -21.57
CA VAL A 13 11.23 -23.14 -21.02
C VAL A 13 10.80 -24.20 -20.01
N LEU A 14 10.58 -25.40 -20.51
CA LEU A 14 10.62 -26.63 -19.71
C LEU A 14 12.09 -26.92 -19.39
N GLY A 15 12.52 -26.55 -18.17
CA GLY A 15 13.78 -27.03 -17.60
C GLY A 15 13.59 -28.43 -17.03
N ALA A 16 14.06 -29.45 -17.76
CA ALA A 16 14.16 -30.82 -17.28
C ALA A 16 15.24 -30.92 -16.19
N ALA A 17 14.89 -31.52 -15.05
CA ALA A 17 15.84 -31.94 -14.03
C ALA A 17 16.51 -33.26 -14.44
N PRO A 18 17.83 -33.43 -14.24
CA PRO A 18 18.42 -34.75 -14.10
C PRO A 18 18.62 -35.08 -12.61
N ALA A 19 18.39 -36.36 -12.31
CA ALA A 19 18.53 -36.95 -10.99
C ALA A 19 20.01 -37.20 -10.62
N GLY A 20 20.33 -36.95 -9.35
CA GLY A 20 21.17 -37.75 -8.45
C GLY A 20 22.57 -38.17 -8.87
N ALA A 21 23.58 -37.61 -8.19
CA ALA A 21 24.64 -38.37 -7.52
C ALA A 21 25.47 -37.44 -6.61
N ASP A 22 25.48 -37.74 -5.32
CA ASP A 22 26.55 -37.46 -4.36
C ASP A 22 27.25 -38.81 -4.15
N PRO A 23 28.60 -38.93 -4.04
CA PRO A 23 29.28 -38.58 -2.79
C PRO A 23 30.71 -37.99 -2.91
N SER A 24 31.12 -37.33 -1.82
CA SER A 24 32.44 -37.33 -1.17
C SER A 24 33.51 -36.26 -1.51
N ASP A 25 33.79 -35.48 -0.45
CA ASP A 25 35.06 -34.90 0.03
C ASP A 25 36.31 -34.98 -0.86
N SER A 26 36.92 -33.83 -1.16
CA SER A 26 38.22 -33.39 -0.58
C SER A 26 38.80 -32.18 -1.32
N ASP A 27 39.10 -31.12 -0.56
CA ASP A 27 40.09 -30.10 -0.90
C ASP A 27 41.49 -30.68 -0.59
N PRO A 28 42.52 -30.48 -1.46
CA PRO A 28 43.45 -29.39 -1.20
C PRO A 28 44.11 -28.76 -2.46
N GLY A 29 44.31 -27.44 -2.43
CA GLY A 29 45.61 -26.84 -2.82
C GLY A 29 45.74 -26.17 -4.20
N ALA A 30 45.97 -24.85 -4.18
CA ALA A 30 46.64 -24.05 -5.22
C ALA A 30 48.12 -24.50 -5.42
N PRO A 31 48.89 -24.13 -6.49
CA PRO A 31 48.79 -22.90 -7.32
C PRO A 31 49.06 -23.07 -8.84
N GLY A 32 48.85 -22.01 -9.65
CA GLY A 32 49.41 -21.94 -11.01
C GLY A 32 48.73 -20.98 -11.99
N ASP A 33 49.23 -19.75 -12.04
CA ASP A 33 48.98 -18.68 -13.01
C ASP A 33 49.29 -19.05 -14.48
N LYS A 34 48.41 -18.65 -15.43
CA LYS A 34 48.73 -17.86 -16.66
C LYS A 34 47.63 -17.92 -17.73
N GLY A 35 47.15 -16.74 -18.16
CA GLY A 35 46.48 -16.56 -19.46
C GLY A 35 45.42 -15.46 -19.47
N GLY A 36 45.84 -14.21 -19.64
CA GLY A 36 44.97 -13.04 -19.54
C GLY A 36 44.07 -12.75 -20.75
N SER A 37 43.03 -11.95 -20.49
CA SER A 37 42.58 -10.89 -21.38
C SER A 37 41.96 -9.79 -20.51
N GLY A 38 42.58 -8.62 -20.52
CA GLY A 38 42.02 -7.43 -19.89
C GLY A 38 40.87 -6.90 -20.73
N LEU A 39 39.73 -6.65 -20.09
CA LEU A 39 38.66 -5.82 -20.63
C LEU A 39 38.28 -4.78 -19.56
N ALA A 40 38.65 -3.55 -19.92
CA ALA A 40 38.33 -2.22 -19.44
C ALA A 40 37.30 -2.03 -18.31
N ASP A 41 37.63 -1.08 -17.43
CA ASP A 41 36.71 -0.34 -16.57
C ASP A 41 35.46 0.13 -17.34
N PRO A 42 34.26 0.13 -16.72
CA PRO A 42 33.05 0.63 -17.36
C PRO A 42 33.19 2.13 -17.68
N PRO A 43 32.71 2.59 -18.84
CA PRO A 43 32.85 3.98 -19.22
C PRO A 43 32.07 4.90 -18.27
N SER A 44 32.74 5.99 -17.90
CA SER A 44 32.18 7.24 -17.40
C SER A 44 30.76 7.50 -17.91
N ALA A 45 29.87 7.84 -16.99
CA ALA A 45 28.50 8.28 -17.24
C ALA A 45 28.41 9.21 -18.46
N LEU A 46 27.52 8.86 -19.39
CA LEU A 46 27.11 9.77 -20.46
C LEU A 46 26.38 10.97 -19.84
N PRO A 47 26.59 12.20 -20.34
CA PRO A 47 25.92 13.38 -19.81
C PRO A 47 24.40 13.25 -20.00
N GLY A 48 23.66 13.58 -18.93
CA GLY A 48 22.23 13.37 -18.80
C GLY A 48 21.42 13.92 -19.98
N ALA A 49 20.56 13.07 -20.51
CA ALA A 49 19.43 13.51 -21.32
C ALA A 49 18.57 14.48 -20.49
N PRO A 50 17.94 15.50 -21.10
CA PRO A 50 17.13 16.46 -20.37
C PRO A 50 16.00 15.73 -19.65
N GLU A 51 15.94 15.90 -18.32
CA GLU A 51 14.87 15.36 -17.50
C GLU A 51 13.54 15.98 -17.93
N ASP A 52 12.59 15.11 -18.27
CA ASP A 52 11.21 15.49 -18.54
C ASP A 52 10.59 16.02 -17.23
N PRO A 53 10.10 17.27 -17.17
CA PRO A 53 9.45 17.80 -15.98
C PRO A 53 8.18 17.03 -15.56
N GLU A 54 7.60 16.16 -16.42
CA GLU A 54 6.57 15.18 -16.01
C GLU A 54 7.14 13.98 -15.21
N ALA A 55 8.46 13.77 -15.14
CA ALA A 55 9.07 12.63 -14.45
C ALA A 55 9.05 12.75 -12.91
N ALA A 56 8.67 13.90 -12.36
CA ALA A 56 8.80 14.19 -10.93
C ALA A 56 7.64 13.74 -10.02
N THR A 57 6.49 13.28 -10.56
CA THR A 57 5.31 13.00 -9.73
C THR A 57 4.64 11.69 -10.08
N THR A 58 4.86 10.58 -9.38
CA THR A 58 4.13 9.31 -9.62
C THR A 58 2.61 9.49 -9.52
N ASP A 59 1.84 8.67 -10.23
CA ASP A 59 0.38 8.69 -10.14
C ASP A 59 -0.02 8.23 -8.72
N TYR A 60 0.58 7.15 -8.21
CA TYR A 60 0.51 6.80 -6.79
C TYR A 60 1.68 7.40 -6.01
N LYS A 61 1.44 8.43 -5.19
CA LYS A 61 2.47 9.23 -4.49
C LYS A 61 3.47 8.41 -3.67
N ALA A 62 3.07 7.26 -3.13
CA ALA A 62 3.96 6.40 -2.33
C ALA A 62 4.83 5.44 -3.17
N ALA A 63 4.66 5.42 -4.50
CA ALA A 63 5.53 4.68 -5.40
C ALA A 63 6.78 5.50 -5.76
N ASP A 64 7.91 4.80 -5.91
CA ASP A 64 9.07 5.31 -6.63
C ASP A 64 8.81 5.28 -8.14
N TRP A 65 9.46 6.16 -8.89
CA TRP A 65 9.41 6.15 -10.35
C TRP A 65 10.63 5.45 -10.93
N THR A 66 10.42 4.49 -11.83
CA THR A 66 11.47 3.95 -12.70
C THR A 66 10.88 3.63 -14.06
N ALA A 67 11.16 4.47 -15.06
CA ALA A 67 10.55 4.32 -16.38
C ALA A 67 10.86 2.96 -17.03
N ALA A 68 9.81 2.28 -17.51
CA ALA A 68 9.93 1.19 -18.47
C ALA A 68 10.40 1.72 -19.84
N SER A 69 10.84 0.81 -20.70
CA SER A 69 11.13 1.15 -22.09
C SER A 69 9.87 1.64 -22.80
N LYS A 70 9.99 2.75 -23.55
CA LYS A 70 8.92 3.26 -24.43
C LYS A 70 8.50 2.29 -25.55
N LYS A 71 9.21 1.16 -25.71
CA LYS A 71 8.89 0.08 -26.64
C LYS A 71 7.97 -0.99 -26.06
N ASN A 72 7.69 -0.94 -24.75
CA ASN A 72 6.95 -1.98 -24.03
C ASN A 72 5.51 -1.55 -23.66
N TYR A 73 5.07 -0.36 -24.07
CA TYR A 73 3.73 0.16 -23.79
C TYR A 73 3.26 1.11 -24.91
N THR A 74 1.95 1.38 -24.96
CA THR A 74 1.35 2.33 -25.90
C THR A 74 1.10 3.66 -25.20
N VAL A 75 1.58 4.77 -25.77
CA VAL A 75 1.24 6.12 -25.30
C VAL A 75 -0.24 6.40 -25.54
N ALA A 76 -0.94 6.90 -24.53
CA ALA A 76 -2.38 7.19 -24.58
C ALA A 76 -2.76 8.33 -23.62
N ASP A 77 -4.02 8.75 -23.67
CA ASP A 77 -4.61 9.76 -22.79
C ASP A 77 -5.77 9.16 -21.98
N ARG A 78 -5.53 8.08 -21.22
CA ARG A 78 -6.55 7.50 -20.33
C ARG A 78 -6.78 8.36 -19.08
N PRO A 79 -8.02 8.52 -18.58
CA PRO A 79 -9.21 7.75 -18.94
C PRO A 79 -10.07 8.35 -20.07
N LYS A 80 -9.57 9.35 -20.81
CA LYS A 80 -10.33 10.04 -21.87
C LYS A 80 -10.47 9.15 -23.11
N ASP A 81 -9.40 8.47 -23.53
CA ASP A 81 -9.44 7.57 -24.69
C ASP A 81 -10.11 6.24 -24.37
N HIS A 82 -9.79 5.66 -23.20
CA HIS A 82 -10.34 4.41 -22.69
C HIS A 82 -10.60 4.52 -21.20
N ARG A 83 -11.77 4.05 -20.74
CA ARG A 83 -12.09 4.02 -19.31
C ARG A 83 -11.24 2.97 -18.62
N ILE A 84 -10.61 3.34 -17.52
CA ILE A 84 -9.94 2.38 -16.63
C ILE A 84 -10.98 1.83 -15.67
N ARG A 85 -11.28 0.55 -15.79
CA ARG A 85 -12.33 -0.13 -15.01
C ARG A 85 -11.86 -1.40 -14.31
N TYR A 86 -10.64 -1.86 -14.61
CA TYR A 86 -10.08 -3.07 -14.00
C TYR A 86 -8.74 -2.80 -13.33
N VAL A 87 -8.44 -3.61 -12.32
CA VAL A 87 -7.07 -3.85 -11.86
C VAL A 87 -6.76 -5.33 -12.06
N VAL A 88 -5.64 -5.63 -12.72
CA VAL A 88 -5.16 -6.99 -12.92
C VAL A 88 -3.97 -7.25 -12.01
N ILE A 89 -4.11 -8.27 -11.16
CA ILE A 89 -3.10 -8.75 -10.23
C ILE A 89 -2.26 -9.83 -10.91
N HIS A 90 -0.95 -9.61 -10.93
CA HIS A 90 0.03 -10.51 -11.51
C HIS A 90 1.03 -11.01 -10.48
N VAL A 91 1.68 -12.15 -10.79
CA VAL A 91 2.89 -12.61 -10.10
C VAL A 91 4.00 -12.80 -11.13
N MET A 92 5.12 -12.10 -10.94
CA MET A 92 6.14 -11.93 -11.98
C MET A 92 6.94 -13.20 -12.33
N GLN A 93 6.80 -14.28 -11.55
CA GLN A 93 7.58 -15.53 -11.67
C GLN A 93 9.10 -15.26 -11.62
N GLY A 94 9.51 -14.35 -10.75
CA GLY A 94 10.84 -13.77 -10.72
C GLY A 94 11.05 -12.78 -9.57
N THR A 95 12.19 -12.09 -9.61
CA THR A 95 12.59 -11.10 -8.61
C THR A 95 12.24 -9.68 -9.04
N TYR A 96 12.03 -8.81 -8.05
CA TYR A 96 11.70 -7.40 -8.26
C TYR A 96 12.73 -6.68 -9.14
N GLU A 97 14.02 -6.86 -8.84
CA GLU A 97 15.10 -6.24 -9.62
C GLU A 97 15.19 -6.84 -11.03
N GLY A 98 14.92 -8.14 -11.18
CA GLY A 98 14.90 -8.81 -12.49
C GLY A 98 13.78 -8.27 -13.38
N THR A 99 12.57 -8.17 -12.85
CA THR A 99 11.40 -7.63 -13.57
C THR A 99 11.58 -6.17 -13.93
N LYS A 100 12.12 -5.35 -13.02
CA LYS A 100 12.45 -3.95 -13.30
C LYS A 100 13.43 -3.83 -14.47
N ALA A 101 14.52 -4.60 -14.46
CA ALA A 101 15.47 -4.63 -15.56
C ALA A 101 14.86 -5.15 -16.87
N TRP A 102 13.98 -6.16 -16.79
CA TRP A 102 13.27 -6.72 -17.95
C TRP A 102 12.37 -5.68 -18.62
N PHE A 103 11.57 -4.92 -17.86
CA PHE A 103 10.70 -3.89 -18.42
C PHE A 103 11.46 -2.68 -18.97
N GLN A 104 12.74 -2.48 -18.59
CA GLN A 104 13.63 -1.50 -19.21
C GLN A 104 14.25 -1.99 -20.53
N ASN A 105 14.23 -3.29 -20.81
CA ASN A 105 14.72 -3.86 -22.06
C ASN A 105 13.69 -3.59 -23.19
N PRO A 106 14.05 -2.87 -24.26
CA PRO A 106 13.15 -2.60 -25.37
C PRO A 106 12.74 -3.83 -26.18
N LYS A 107 13.36 -4.99 -25.96
CA LYS A 107 13.00 -6.26 -26.60
C LYS A 107 12.02 -7.10 -25.77
N ALA A 108 11.65 -6.65 -24.57
CA ALA A 108 10.72 -7.40 -23.73
C ALA A 108 9.31 -7.39 -24.32
N GLU A 109 8.90 -6.26 -24.90
CA GLU A 109 7.56 -6.08 -25.52
C GLU A 109 6.41 -6.44 -24.55
N VAL A 110 6.66 -6.26 -23.25
CA VAL A 110 5.70 -6.44 -22.14
C VAL A 110 6.04 -5.48 -21.00
N THR A 111 5.04 -5.02 -20.26
CA THR A 111 5.23 -4.26 -19.02
C THR A 111 3.93 -4.19 -18.23
N THR A 112 4.02 -3.95 -16.92
CA THR A 112 2.90 -3.48 -16.10
C THR A 112 3.06 -2.01 -15.73
N HIS A 113 2.05 -1.45 -15.05
CA HIS A 113 2.11 -0.09 -14.54
C HIS A 113 2.93 -0.01 -13.27
N TYR A 114 2.78 -1.01 -12.39
CA TYR A 114 3.43 -1.09 -11.10
C TYR A 114 4.08 -2.45 -10.89
N ILE A 115 5.20 -2.45 -10.20
CA ILE A 115 5.86 -3.64 -9.65
C ILE A 115 6.00 -3.51 -8.13
N MET A 116 5.91 -4.63 -7.42
CA MET A 116 5.97 -4.67 -5.96
C MET A 116 7.02 -5.63 -5.46
N ARG A 117 7.86 -5.16 -4.54
CA ARG A 117 8.88 -5.96 -3.88
C ARG A 117 8.29 -6.69 -2.68
N ALA A 118 8.54 -8.00 -2.58
CA ALA A 118 7.88 -8.84 -1.59
C ALA A 118 8.39 -8.61 -0.16
N LYS A 119 9.67 -8.25 -0.01
CA LYS A 119 10.32 -8.14 1.31
C LYS A 119 9.75 -7.04 2.20
N ASP A 120 9.27 -5.96 1.59
CA ASP A 120 8.88 -4.72 2.27
C ASP A 120 7.63 -4.06 1.66
N GLY A 121 7.03 -4.66 0.62
CA GLY A 121 5.85 -4.09 -0.04
C GLY A 121 6.15 -2.85 -0.87
N HIS A 122 7.42 -2.53 -1.09
CA HIS A 122 7.82 -1.35 -1.83
C HIS A 122 7.26 -1.37 -3.26
N VAL A 123 6.65 -0.25 -3.66
CA VAL A 123 5.99 -0.09 -4.97
C VAL A 123 6.86 0.79 -5.86
N THR A 124 7.10 0.33 -7.09
CA THR A 124 7.65 1.17 -8.16
C THR A 124 6.66 1.27 -9.30
N GLN A 125 6.40 2.50 -9.74
CA GLN A 125 5.65 2.79 -10.93
C GLN A 125 6.58 2.87 -12.13
N MET A 126 6.25 2.12 -13.19
CA MET A 126 7.05 2.02 -14.40
C MET A 126 6.38 2.59 -15.64
N VAL A 127 5.05 2.62 -15.67
CA VAL A 127 4.25 3.23 -16.73
C VAL A 127 3.18 4.11 -16.09
N ARG A 128 3.00 5.31 -16.64
CA ARG A 128 1.91 6.22 -16.27
C ARG A 128 0.57 5.57 -16.54
N GLU A 129 -0.39 5.71 -15.64
CA GLU A 129 -1.73 5.15 -15.78
C GLU A 129 -2.48 5.71 -17.00
N LYS A 130 -2.13 6.92 -17.48
CA LYS A 130 -2.64 7.48 -18.75
C LYS A 130 -2.26 6.65 -19.97
N ASN A 131 -1.09 6.00 -19.94
CA ASN A 131 -0.59 5.14 -21.01
C ASN A 131 -1.07 3.69 -20.82
N ILE A 132 -1.02 2.88 -21.87
CA ILE A 132 -1.48 1.48 -21.86
C ILE A 132 -0.28 0.55 -21.73
N ALA A 133 -0.08 -0.03 -20.55
CA ALA A 133 0.90 -1.10 -20.35
C ALA A 133 0.44 -2.41 -21.03
N TRP A 134 1.39 -3.20 -21.55
CA TRP A 134 1.11 -4.48 -22.21
C TRP A 134 1.32 -5.65 -21.24
N HIS A 135 0.29 -5.99 -20.47
CA HIS A 135 0.41 -6.99 -19.40
C HIS A 135 -0.60 -8.14 -19.48
N ALA A 136 -1.78 -7.93 -20.05
CA ALA A 136 -2.87 -8.89 -19.96
C ALA A 136 -2.85 -9.96 -21.05
N GLY A 137 -2.04 -9.80 -22.12
CA GLY A 137 -2.14 -10.62 -23.34
C GLY A 137 -3.45 -10.41 -24.12
N ASN A 138 -4.32 -9.51 -23.65
CA ASN A 138 -5.59 -9.16 -24.24
C ASN A 138 -5.66 -7.64 -24.39
N TRP A 139 -5.85 -7.16 -25.61
CA TRP A 139 -5.81 -5.72 -25.91
C TRP A 139 -6.92 -4.94 -25.22
N ASP A 140 -8.15 -5.46 -25.22
CA ASP A 140 -9.28 -4.79 -24.60
C ASP A 140 -9.03 -4.61 -23.09
N VAL A 141 -8.56 -5.68 -22.42
CA VAL A 141 -8.19 -5.59 -21.00
C VAL A 141 -7.05 -4.62 -20.78
N ASN A 142 -5.95 -4.69 -21.56
CA ASN A 142 -4.84 -3.72 -21.45
C ASN A 142 -5.33 -2.27 -21.52
N THR A 143 -6.23 -1.95 -22.46
CA THR A 143 -6.73 -0.58 -22.62
C THR A 143 -7.59 -0.13 -21.44
N GLU A 144 -8.24 -1.05 -20.73
CA GLU A 144 -9.19 -0.75 -19.67
C GLU A 144 -8.68 -1.08 -18.25
N SER A 145 -7.43 -1.50 -18.10
CA SER A 145 -6.88 -1.92 -16.81
C SER A 145 -5.59 -1.23 -16.39
N ILE A 146 -5.36 -1.28 -15.08
CA ILE A 146 -4.04 -1.12 -14.46
C ILE A 146 -3.50 -2.51 -14.09
N GLY A 147 -2.22 -2.77 -14.37
CA GLY A 147 -1.56 -4.05 -14.08
C GLY A 147 -0.52 -3.86 -12.98
N ILE A 148 -0.47 -4.81 -12.03
CA ILE A 148 0.43 -4.80 -10.88
C ILE A 148 1.15 -6.15 -10.78
N GLU A 149 2.48 -6.15 -10.90
CA GLU A 149 3.32 -7.34 -10.65
C GLU A 149 3.71 -7.46 -9.18
N HIS A 150 3.52 -8.64 -8.61
CA HIS A 150 4.00 -8.97 -7.26
C HIS A 150 5.20 -9.90 -7.35
N GLU A 151 6.29 -9.56 -6.65
CA GLU A 151 7.50 -10.37 -6.61
C GLU A 151 7.23 -11.76 -6.04
N GLY A 152 7.72 -12.79 -6.74
CA GLY A 152 7.65 -14.17 -6.26
C GLY A 152 7.28 -15.19 -7.33
N TRP A 153 6.91 -16.38 -6.84
CA TRP A 153 6.56 -17.54 -7.65
C TRP A 153 5.21 -18.12 -7.23
N VAL A 154 4.33 -18.39 -8.20
CA VAL A 154 2.96 -18.90 -7.97
C VAL A 154 2.92 -20.27 -7.28
N SER A 155 4.03 -21.02 -7.33
CA SER A 155 4.21 -22.32 -6.69
C SER A 155 4.65 -22.23 -5.22
N GLU A 156 4.93 -21.02 -4.70
CA GLU A 156 5.57 -20.84 -3.40
C GLU A 156 4.76 -19.88 -2.51
N LYS A 157 4.03 -20.44 -1.54
CA LYS A 157 3.16 -19.67 -0.61
C LYS A 157 3.89 -18.54 0.14
N LYS A 158 5.20 -18.67 0.40
CA LYS A 158 5.99 -17.73 1.20
C LYS A 158 6.04 -16.30 0.65
N TRP A 159 5.76 -16.11 -0.64
CA TRP A 159 5.77 -14.79 -1.28
C TRP A 159 4.52 -13.96 -0.98
N PHE A 160 3.43 -14.60 -0.55
CA PHE A 160 2.14 -13.94 -0.34
C PHE A 160 1.93 -13.55 1.13
N THR A 161 2.78 -12.63 1.60
CA THR A 161 2.77 -12.11 2.98
C THR A 161 1.73 -11.00 3.17
N ASP A 162 1.43 -10.69 4.42
CA ASP A 162 0.60 -9.53 4.81
C ASP A 162 1.17 -8.23 4.26
N THR A 163 2.50 -8.07 4.31
CA THR A 163 3.19 -6.89 3.77
C THR A 163 2.87 -6.68 2.30
N VAL A 164 2.90 -7.75 1.50
CA VAL A 164 2.54 -7.73 0.07
C VAL A 164 1.06 -7.41 -0.10
N TYR A 165 0.17 -8.12 0.61
CA TYR A 165 -1.27 -7.89 0.47
C TYR A 165 -1.70 -6.48 0.90
N LYS A 166 -1.19 -5.97 2.01
CA LYS A 166 -1.50 -4.63 2.53
C LYS A 166 -1.02 -3.54 1.60
N SER A 167 0.23 -3.63 1.12
CA SER A 167 0.79 -2.65 0.20
C SER A 167 0.05 -2.65 -1.15
N SER A 168 -0.26 -3.84 -1.64
CA SER A 168 -1.07 -4.01 -2.86
C SER A 168 -2.47 -3.45 -2.68
N ALA A 169 -3.12 -3.75 -1.56
CA ALA A 169 -4.45 -3.24 -1.26
C ALA A 169 -4.48 -1.70 -1.15
N ALA A 170 -3.45 -1.08 -0.56
CA ALA A 170 -3.33 0.38 -0.49
C ALA A 170 -3.20 1.03 -1.87
N LEU A 171 -2.36 0.44 -2.74
CA LEU A 171 -2.24 0.87 -4.14
C LEU A 171 -3.58 0.74 -4.88
N VAL A 172 -4.23 -0.42 -4.77
CA VAL A 172 -5.51 -0.68 -5.45
C VAL A 172 -6.64 0.21 -4.93
N ARG A 173 -6.77 0.43 -3.61
CA ARG A 173 -7.71 1.42 -3.06
C ARG A 173 -7.51 2.79 -3.69
N ASN A 174 -6.26 3.22 -3.83
CA ASN A 174 -5.93 4.52 -4.42
C ASN A 174 -6.34 4.59 -5.91
N ILE A 175 -6.05 3.56 -6.70
CA ILE A 175 -6.46 3.44 -8.10
C ILE A 175 -7.99 3.45 -8.21
N CYS A 176 -8.68 2.65 -7.40
CA CYS A 176 -10.13 2.56 -7.39
C CYS A 176 -10.80 3.88 -7.01
N ALA A 177 -10.28 4.58 -6.00
CA ALA A 177 -10.78 5.89 -5.61
C ALA A 177 -10.61 6.95 -6.72
N ARG A 178 -9.49 6.91 -7.44
CA ARG A 178 -9.17 7.81 -8.55
C ARG A 178 -10.08 7.59 -9.76
N TYR A 179 -10.24 6.34 -10.18
CA TYR A 179 -10.99 5.99 -11.40
C TYR A 179 -12.43 5.55 -11.15
N LYS A 180 -12.89 5.56 -9.90
CA LYS A 180 -14.24 5.14 -9.49
C LYS A 180 -14.53 3.68 -9.86
N ILE A 181 -13.54 2.82 -9.65
CA ILE A 181 -13.65 1.37 -9.85
C ILE A 181 -14.25 0.74 -8.59
N PRO A 182 -15.30 -0.10 -8.70
CA PRO A 182 -15.78 -0.89 -7.58
C PRO A 182 -14.70 -1.83 -7.03
N MET A 183 -14.56 -1.91 -5.71
CA MET A 183 -13.59 -2.79 -5.05
C MET A 183 -14.16 -4.20 -4.82
N ASP A 184 -14.48 -4.89 -5.90
CA ASP A 184 -15.02 -6.24 -5.92
C ASP A 184 -14.22 -7.15 -6.86
N ARG A 185 -14.58 -8.44 -6.91
CA ARG A 185 -13.88 -9.44 -7.73
C ARG A 185 -14.29 -9.42 -9.21
N GLU A 186 -15.28 -8.62 -9.59
CA GLU A 186 -15.60 -8.40 -11.01
C GLU A 186 -14.64 -7.37 -11.63
N HIS A 187 -14.07 -6.48 -10.82
CA HIS A 187 -13.20 -5.41 -11.28
C HIS A 187 -11.74 -5.57 -10.87
N ILE A 188 -11.47 -6.22 -9.73
CA ILE A 188 -10.12 -6.59 -9.29
C ILE A 188 -9.94 -8.06 -9.63
N ILE A 189 -9.20 -8.35 -10.71
CA ILE A 189 -9.07 -9.69 -11.30
C ILE A 189 -7.62 -10.19 -11.27
N GLY A 190 -7.41 -11.50 -11.29
CA GLY A 190 -6.11 -12.11 -11.55
C GLY A 190 -5.86 -12.22 -13.05
N HIS A 191 -4.60 -12.35 -13.47
CA HIS A 191 -4.29 -12.57 -14.89
C HIS A 191 -4.97 -13.82 -15.45
N VAL A 192 -5.06 -14.90 -14.67
CA VAL A 192 -5.78 -16.15 -15.02
C VAL A 192 -7.27 -15.94 -15.34
N GLU A 193 -7.86 -14.82 -14.93
CA GLU A 193 -9.27 -14.50 -15.17
C GLU A 193 -9.47 -13.62 -16.41
N VAL A 194 -8.37 -13.16 -17.03
CA VAL A 194 -8.42 -12.41 -18.28
C VAL A 194 -8.90 -13.31 -19.42
N PRO A 195 -9.87 -12.87 -20.25
CA PRO A 195 -10.32 -13.67 -21.38
C PRO A 195 -9.19 -14.03 -22.33
N GLY A 196 -8.99 -15.34 -22.55
CA GLY A 196 -7.92 -15.87 -23.41
C GLY A 196 -6.55 -15.97 -22.75
N ALA A 197 -6.46 -15.82 -21.42
CA ALA A 197 -5.21 -15.99 -20.70
C ALA A 197 -4.63 -17.41 -20.89
N ASP A 198 -3.36 -17.47 -21.27
CA ASP A 198 -2.50 -18.64 -21.25
C ASP A 198 -1.62 -18.71 -20.00
N HIS A 199 -1.70 -17.68 -19.14
CA HIS A 199 -1.02 -17.57 -17.85
C HIS A 199 -1.94 -17.99 -16.69
N THR A 200 -1.34 -18.36 -15.55
CA THR A 200 -2.05 -18.95 -14.40
C THR A 200 -1.90 -18.16 -13.11
N ASP A 201 -1.18 -17.05 -13.15
CA ASP A 201 -0.99 -16.15 -12.02
C ASP A 201 -2.27 -15.34 -11.71
N PRO A 202 -2.47 -14.91 -10.45
CA PRO A 202 -1.54 -14.96 -9.33
C PRO A 202 -1.41 -16.34 -8.66
N GLY A 203 -2.13 -17.35 -9.18
CA GLY A 203 -1.97 -18.75 -8.82
C GLY A 203 -2.67 -19.16 -7.53
N LYS A 204 -2.65 -20.46 -7.24
CA LYS A 204 -3.45 -21.07 -6.17
C LYS A 204 -3.14 -20.60 -4.75
N TYR A 205 -1.98 -19.97 -4.54
CA TYR A 205 -1.57 -19.47 -3.22
C TYR A 205 -1.91 -18.00 -3.00
N TRP A 206 -2.40 -17.31 -4.04
CA TRP A 206 -3.03 -16.01 -3.87
C TRP A 206 -4.40 -16.20 -3.21
N ASP A 207 -4.49 -15.73 -1.98
CA ASP A 207 -5.66 -15.81 -1.13
C ASP A 207 -6.54 -14.59 -1.39
N TRP A 208 -7.49 -14.75 -2.30
CA TRP A 208 -8.42 -13.68 -2.66
C TRP A 208 -9.27 -13.22 -1.48
N ASP A 209 -9.71 -14.11 -0.60
CA ASP A 209 -10.54 -13.70 0.54
C ASP A 209 -9.76 -12.81 1.49
N ARG A 210 -8.51 -13.19 1.77
CA ARG A 210 -7.58 -12.37 2.55
C ARG A 210 -7.26 -11.04 1.87
N TYR A 211 -6.95 -11.06 0.59
CA TYR A 211 -6.64 -9.85 -0.15
C TYR A 211 -7.83 -8.88 -0.20
N MET A 212 -9.04 -9.41 -0.45
CA MET A 212 -10.26 -8.63 -0.47
C MET A 212 -10.65 -8.11 0.92
N LYS A 213 -10.27 -8.78 2.01
CA LYS A 213 -10.37 -8.22 3.37
C LYS A 213 -9.46 -7.01 3.52
N PHE A 214 -8.20 -7.08 3.11
CA PHE A 214 -7.32 -5.91 3.15
C PHE A 214 -7.79 -4.78 2.24
N LEU A 215 -8.42 -5.07 1.09
CA LEU A 215 -8.98 -4.06 0.20
C LEU A 215 -10.20 -3.33 0.79
N ARG A 216 -11.08 -4.07 1.46
CA ARG A 216 -12.32 -3.55 2.08
C ARG A 216 -12.11 -3.02 3.49
N ALA A 217 -11.05 -3.45 4.16
CA ALA A 217 -10.55 -2.74 5.29
C ALA A 217 -10.25 -1.33 4.80
N ASP A 218 -10.88 -0.35 5.45
CA ASP A 218 -10.25 0.96 5.57
C ASP A 218 -8.81 0.71 6.05
N ASP A 219 -7.87 1.65 5.92
CA ASP A 219 -6.49 1.49 6.43
C ASP A 219 -6.43 1.23 7.97
N ASP A 220 -7.54 0.86 8.60
CA ASP A 220 -7.93 0.85 10.00
C ASP A 220 -7.98 -0.54 10.65
N ASP A 221 -7.91 -1.63 9.89
CA ASP A 221 -7.94 -3.01 10.42
C ASP A 221 -6.60 -3.75 10.28
N ASP A 222 -5.48 -3.03 10.42
CA ASP A 222 -4.20 -3.67 10.68
C ASP A 222 -4.19 -4.29 12.08
N GLU A 223 -4.30 -5.63 12.13
CA GLU A 223 -3.93 -6.50 13.26
C GLU A 223 -2.42 -6.46 13.59
N GLU A 224 -1.73 -5.34 13.33
CA GLU A 224 -0.47 -5.11 14.04
C GLU A 224 -0.81 -4.68 15.48
N PRO A 225 -0.15 -5.26 16.50
CA PRO A 225 -0.33 -4.80 17.88
C PRO A 225 0.20 -3.37 18.01
N GLY A 226 -0.66 -2.40 17.71
CA GLY A 226 -0.41 -1.00 17.94
C GLY A 226 -0.50 -0.65 19.43
N ILE A 227 0.03 0.50 19.79
CA ILE A 227 -0.11 1.03 21.15
C ILE A 227 -1.53 1.54 21.29
N VAL A 228 -2.34 0.83 22.08
CA VAL A 228 -3.71 1.21 22.38
C VAL A 228 -3.75 1.94 23.71
N VAL A 229 -4.43 3.09 23.73
CA VAL A 229 -4.75 3.82 24.96
C VAL A 229 -6.25 4.06 24.97
N ASP A 230 -6.92 3.42 25.92
CA ASP A 230 -8.34 3.58 26.24
C ASP A 230 -8.57 4.69 27.27
N ASP A 231 -9.78 5.23 27.34
CA ASP A 231 -10.18 6.35 28.21
C ASP A 231 -9.99 6.07 29.71
N ALA A 232 -10.01 4.80 30.09
CA ALA A 232 -9.80 4.31 31.45
C ALA A 232 -8.37 3.79 31.68
N THR A 233 -7.45 3.90 30.71
CA THR A 233 -6.08 3.41 30.88
C THR A 233 -5.35 4.20 31.95
N GLU A 234 -5.03 3.53 33.06
CA GLU A 234 -4.45 4.15 34.25
C GLU A 234 -3.15 4.91 33.94
N GLY A 235 -3.09 6.18 34.37
CA GLY A 235 -1.93 7.05 34.17
C GLY A 235 -1.67 7.46 32.72
N ARG A 236 -2.57 7.14 31.77
CA ARG A 236 -2.43 7.47 30.35
C ARG A 236 -3.43 8.50 29.84
N VAL A 237 -4.37 8.93 30.68
CA VAL A 237 -5.41 9.89 30.29
C VAL A 237 -5.41 11.08 31.25
N THR A 238 -5.33 12.29 30.71
CA THR A 238 -5.45 13.55 31.46
C THR A 238 -6.65 14.33 30.95
N ALA A 239 -7.59 14.67 31.81
CA ALA A 239 -8.79 15.43 31.43
C ALA A 239 -9.15 16.48 32.49
N GLY A 240 -9.67 17.63 32.04
CA GLY A 240 -10.21 18.66 32.92
C GLY A 240 -11.55 18.27 33.57
N ALA A 241 -11.97 19.02 34.59
CA ALA A 241 -13.19 18.74 35.39
C ALA A 241 -14.51 18.76 34.59
N SER A 242 -14.48 19.20 33.34
CA SER A 242 -15.67 19.25 32.49
C SER A 242 -15.87 18.00 31.63
N TRP A 243 -14.95 17.04 31.69
CA TRP A 243 -15.10 15.72 31.08
C TRP A 243 -15.71 14.76 32.11
N SER A 244 -16.84 14.14 31.78
CA SER A 244 -17.49 13.14 32.62
C SER A 244 -17.37 11.75 32.01
N THR A 245 -17.38 10.72 32.86
CA THR A 245 -17.44 9.32 32.40
C THR A 245 -18.87 8.94 32.04
N ALA A 246 -19.04 8.21 30.95
CA ALA A 246 -20.31 7.64 30.51
C ALA A 246 -20.08 6.20 29.98
N SER A 247 -21.19 5.49 29.75
CA SER A 247 -21.19 4.25 28.96
C SER A 247 -22.07 4.44 27.73
N MET A 248 -21.60 3.93 26.59
CA MET A 248 -22.24 4.06 25.28
C MET A 248 -22.08 2.76 24.48
N SER A 249 -23.12 2.38 23.71
CA SER A 249 -23.02 1.24 22.80
C SER A 249 -21.99 1.51 21.70
N GLY A 250 -21.06 0.58 21.48
CA GLY A 250 -19.98 0.73 20.51
C GLY A 250 -18.68 1.33 21.06
N GLN A 251 -18.60 1.57 22.38
CA GLN A 251 -17.34 1.96 23.04
C GLN A 251 -16.27 0.86 22.96
N TRP A 252 -15.01 1.26 23.05
CA TRP A 252 -13.91 0.37 23.44
C TRP A 252 -13.82 0.34 24.97
N GLY A 253 -13.34 -0.77 25.53
CA GLY A 253 -13.20 -0.88 26.99
C GLY A 253 -14.51 -0.73 27.78
N GLU A 254 -14.38 -0.22 29.01
CA GLU A 254 -15.46 -0.17 30.01
C GLU A 254 -16.22 1.16 30.02
N SER A 255 -15.66 2.22 29.46
CA SER A 255 -16.28 3.55 29.49
C SER A 255 -15.92 4.43 28.29
N VAL A 256 -16.45 5.64 28.29
CA VAL A 256 -15.98 6.76 27.49
C VAL A 256 -15.95 8.04 28.33
N ARG A 257 -15.17 9.03 27.90
CA ARG A 257 -15.27 10.40 28.39
C ARG A 257 -16.12 11.23 27.46
N VAL A 258 -17.02 12.02 28.03
CA VAL A 258 -17.91 12.89 27.27
C VAL A 258 -17.88 14.31 27.79
N ALA A 259 -18.12 15.26 26.89
CA ALA A 259 -18.24 16.65 27.25
C ALA A 259 -19.01 17.46 26.20
N ASP A 260 -19.61 18.58 26.61
CA ASP A 260 -20.26 19.50 25.67
C ASP A 260 -19.24 20.37 24.94
N PRO A 261 -19.48 20.76 23.67
CA PRO A 261 -18.59 21.67 22.95
C PRO A 261 -18.62 23.08 23.57
N VAL A 262 -17.48 23.76 23.56
CA VAL A 262 -17.33 25.12 24.09
C VAL A 262 -16.39 25.95 23.19
N ALA A 263 -16.51 27.28 23.24
CA ALA A 263 -15.61 28.18 22.51
C ALA A 263 -14.24 28.39 23.21
N LYS A 264 -13.81 27.42 24.03
CA LYS A 264 -12.56 27.46 24.80
C LYS A 264 -11.88 26.09 24.73
N SER A 265 -10.56 26.08 24.53
CA SER A 265 -9.79 24.83 24.54
C SER A 265 -9.74 24.23 25.96
N ASP A 266 -10.19 22.99 26.08
CA ASP A 266 -10.16 22.15 27.28
C ASP A 266 -10.02 20.68 26.85
N PRO A 267 -8.80 20.26 26.42
CA PRO A 267 -8.58 18.95 25.83
C PRO A 267 -8.53 17.84 26.88
N LEU A 268 -8.95 16.64 26.47
CA LEU A 268 -8.55 15.38 27.08
C LEU A 268 -7.35 14.85 26.31
N TRP A 269 -6.25 14.54 26.98
CA TRP A 269 -5.03 13.99 26.39
C TRP A 269 -4.89 12.50 26.63
N PHE A 270 -4.54 11.78 25.57
CA PHE A 270 -4.05 10.40 25.58
C PHE A 270 -2.52 10.42 25.50
N LYS A 271 -1.89 9.85 26.53
CA LYS A 271 -0.45 9.69 26.68
C LYS A 271 -0.03 8.28 26.26
N ALA A 272 1.01 8.18 25.44
CA ALA A 272 1.53 6.90 24.98
C ALA A 272 3.06 6.83 25.06
N ALA A 273 3.59 5.62 25.28
CA ALA A 273 5.01 5.34 25.24
C ALA A 273 5.43 4.96 23.81
N VAL A 274 5.86 5.95 23.02
CA VAL A 274 6.29 5.77 21.63
C VAL A 274 7.70 5.14 21.61
N PRO A 275 7.91 3.91 21.09
CA PRO A 275 9.17 3.18 21.26
C PRO A 275 10.34 3.78 20.47
N SER A 276 10.05 4.45 19.36
CA SER A 276 11.04 5.01 18.45
C SER A 276 10.44 6.15 17.64
N SER A 277 11.21 7.19 17.33
CA SER A 277 10.74 8.24 16.44
C SER A 277 10.50 7.68 15.04
N GLY A 278 9.48 8.16 14.34
CA GLY A 278 9.16 7.72 12.99
C GLY A 278 7.74 8.04 12.58
N SER A 279 7.34 7.51 11.43
CA SER A 279 5.98 7.62 10.93
C SER A 279 5.08 6.62 11.66
N TYR A 280 3.98 7.13 12.23
CA TYR A 280 2.94 6.32 12.85
C TYR A 280 1.60 6.68 12.22
N ARG A 281 0.84 5.66 11.85
CA ARG A 281 -0.58 5.82 11.59
C ARG A 281 -1.30 5.92 12.93
N VAL A 282 -2.05 7.00 13.09
CA VAL A 282 -2.81 7.29 14.32
C VAL A 282 -4.27 7.02 14.04
N TYR A 283 -4.89 6.24 14.91
CA TYR A 283 -6.31 5.93 14.85
C TYR A 283 -7.04 6.48 16.07
N ALA A 284 -8.30 6.82 15.87
CA ALA A 284 -9.28 7.02 16.93
C ALA A 284 -10.38 5.98 16.83
N ARG A 285 -10.90 5.54 17.96
CA ARG A 285 -12.14 4.77 18.05
C ARG A 285 -13.09 5.50 18.97
N TYR A 286 -14.38 5.46 18.66
CA TYR A 286 -15.43 6.12 19.42
C TYR A 286 -16.80 5.45 19.16
N PRO A 287 -17.76 5.54 20.10
CA PRO A 287 -19.15 5.21 19.84
C PRO A 287 -19.78 6.24 18.90
N ALA A 288 -20.47 5.79 17.85
CA ALA A 288 -21.25 6.68 16.99
C ALA A 288 -22.68 6.83 17.51
N ALA A 289 -23.16 8.08 17.58
CA ALA A 289 -24.54 8.38 17.89
C ALA A 289 -24.97 9.69 17.24
N SER A 290 -26.23 9.79 16.82
CA SER A 290 -26.76 11.00 16.15
C SER A 290 -26.67 12.28 17.00
N GLY A 291 -26.60 12.15 18.32
CA GLY A 291 -26.41 13.25 19.26
C GLY A 291 -24.94 13.66 19.51
N ASN A 292 -23.97 12.97 18.90
CA ASN A 292 -22.56 13.30 19.02
C ASN A 292 -22.15 14.44 18.08
N ASN A 293 -20.97 15.00 18.33
CA ASN A 293 -20.46 16.14 17.60
C ASN A 293 -20.08 15.80 16.15
N ASP A 294 -20.47 16.66 15.22
CA ASP A 294 -20.22 16.50 13.79
C ASP A 294 -18.84 17.01 13.34
N LYS A 295 -18.07 17.61 14.26
CA LYS A 295 -16.78 18.21 13.97
C LYS A 295 -15.87 18.18 15.21
N THR A 296 -15.69 17.00 15.80
CA THR A 296 -14.80 16.81 16.96
C THR A 296 -13.34 16.98 16.54
N PRO A 297 -12.58 17.91 17.14
CA PRO A 297 -11.16 18.08 16.87
C PRO A 297 -10.32 17.04 17.64
N TYR A 298 -9.58 16.24 16.90
CA TYR A 298 -8.46 15.45 17.38
C TYR A 298 -7.16 16.19 17.09
N ILE A 299 -6.33 16.42 18.10
CA ILE A 299 -5.07 17.14 18.00
C ILE A 299 -3.94 16.13 18.19
N VAL A 300 -3.15 15.88 17.15
CA VAL A 300 -1.98 15.00 17.21
C VAL A 300 -0.74 15.84 17.50
N ASN A 301 0.00 15.50 18.55
CA ASN A 301 1.28 16.09 18.90
C ASN A 301 2.37 15.46 18.02
N THR A 302 2.83 16.20 17.01
CA THR A 302 3.84 15.73 16.05
C THR A 302 5.20 16.34 16.35
N ALA A 303 6.27 15.80 15.74
CA ALA A 303 7.62 16.33 15.87
C ALA A 303 7.74 17.82 15.49
N ASP A 304 6.90 18.31 14.58
CA ASP A 304 6.91 19.68 14.06
C ASP A 304 5.82 20.58 14.70
N GLY A 305 5.11 20.06 15.71
CA GLY A 305 4.03 20.74 16.42
C GLY A 305 2.66 20.07 16.27
N ASN A 306 1.64 20.69 16.86
CA ASN A 306 0.30 20.11 16.89
C ASN A 306 -0.41 20.20 15.53
N THR A 307 -0.96 19.08 15.07
CA THR A 307 -1.82 19.00 13.88
C THR A 307 -3.25 18.62 14.27
N SER A 308 -4.27 19.27 13.71
CA SER A 308 -5.68 18.97 14.01
C SER A 308 -6.37 18.23 12.87
N VAL A 309 -7.15 17.22 13.23
CA VAL A 309 -8.04 16.45 12.36
C VAL A 309 -9.45 16.54 12.91
N TYR A 310 -10.44 16.79 12.05
CA TYR A 310 -11.84 16.90 12.46
C TYR A 310 -12.60 15.63 12.09
N VAL A 311 -13.34 15.10 13.06
CA VAL A 311 -14.06 13.83 12.94
C VAL A 311 -15.54 14.03 13.19
N ASP A 312 -16.38 13.47 12.32
CA ASP A 312 -17.83 13.39 12.53
C ASP A 312 -18.16 12.15 13.38
N GLN A 313 -18.48 12.36 14.66
CA GLN A 313 -18.75 11.28 15.61
C GLN A 313 -20.18 10.75 15.56
N ARG A 314 -20.98 11.17 14.57
CA ARG A 314 -22.34 10.66 14.36
C ARG A 314 -22.36 9.35 13.57
N SER A 315 -21.24 8.98 12.95
CA SER A 315 -21.12 7.79 12.09
C SER A 315 -19.73 7.15 12.19
N GLY A 316 -19.61 5.92 11.68
CA GLY A 316 -18.36 5.13 11.66
C GLY A 316 -17.77 4.83 13.03
N GLY A 317 -18.61 4.78 14.07
CA GLY A 317 -18.18 4.43 15.42
C GLY A 317 -18.22 2.92 15.63
N GLY A 318 -17.51 2.45 16.66
CA GLY A 318 -17.32 1.02 16.89
C GLY A 318 -16.29 0.37 15.97
N GLU A 319 -15.50 1.16 15.25
CA GLU A 319 -14.37 0.74 14.40
C GLU A 319 -13.18 1.68 14.67
N TRP A 320 -11.96 1.22 14.40
CA TRP A 320 -10.80 2.12 14.39
C TRP A 320 -10.93 3.03 13.16
N ARG A 321 -10.57 4.30 13.30
CA ARG A 321 -10.62 5.28 12.20
C ARG A 321 -9.31 6.03 12.09
N SER A 322 -8.70 6.05 10.90
CA SER A 322 -7.43 6.74 10.71
C SER A 322 -7.63 8.25 10.80
N LEU A 323 -6.83 8.87 11.66
CA LEU A 323 -6.63 10.32 11.66
C LEU A 323 -5.58 10.75 10.63
N GLY A 324 -4.78 9.80 10.12
CA GLY A 324 -3.68 10.02 9.19
C GLY A 324 -2.37 9.37 9.65
N VAL A 325 -1.30 9.64 8.90
CA VAL A 325 0.07 9.24 9.23
C VAL A 325 0.86 10.47 9.68
N PHE A 326 1.50 10.38 10.84
CA PHE A 326 2.18 11.49 11.50
C PHE A 326 3.59 11.09 11.93
N ALA A 327 4.52 12.05 11.88
CA ALA A 327 5.84 11.88 12.48
C ALA A 327 5.73 12.08 14.00
N LEU A 328 5.92 11.00 14.76
CA LEU A 328 5.94 11.02 16.22
C LEU A 328 7.37 10.91 16.74
N THR A 329 7.66 11.56 17.87
CA THR A 329 8.93 11.43 18.58
C THR A 329 8.91 10.22 19.52
N ALA A 330 10.04 9.54 19.72
CA ALA A 330 10.16 8.53 20.77
C ALA A 330 9.94 9.14 22.17
N GLY A 331 9.46 8.32 23.10
CA GLY A 331 9.34 8.67 24.52
C GLY A 331 7.91 8.58 25.04
N ASP A 332 7.75 8.88 26.33
CA ASP A 332 6.48 8.75 27.07
C ASP A 332 5.80 10.11 27.27
N HIS A 333 4.90 10.48 26.36
CA HIS A 333 4.35 11.85 26.27
C HIS A 333 2.91 11.86 25.72
N ASP A 334 2.24 13.00 25.85
CA ASP A 334 0.90 13.23 25.29
C ASP A 334 0.97 13.21 23.77
N VAL A 335 0.23 12.29 23.14
CA VAL A 335 0.29 12.06 21.68
C VAL A 335 -0.96 12.56 20.97
N VAL A 336 -2.14 12.33 21.54
CA VAL A 336 -3.41 12.74 20.92
C VAL A 336 -4.30 13.41 21.95
N ALA A 337 -4.85 14.57 21.62
CA ALA A 337 -5.91 15.22 22.38
C ALA A 337 -7.25 15.13 21.66
N VAL A 338 -8.33 14.98 22.41
CA VAL A 338 -9.70 15.28 21.95
C VAL A 338 -10.07 16.62 22.55
N SER A 339 -10.34 17.62 21.73
CA SER A 339 -10.64 18.98 22.20
C SER A 339 -12.13 19.29 22.13
N ARG A 340 -12.58 20.12 23.07
CA ARG A 340 -13.94 20.62 23.13
C ARG A 340 -14.15 21.91 22.33
N TRP A 341 -13.07 22.45 21.78
CA TRP A 341 -13.07 23.70 21.03
C TRP A 341 -13.52 23.47 19.59
N THR A 342 -14.82 23.53 19.36
CA THR A 342 -15.41 23.36 18.04
C THR A 342 -16.68 24.18 17.88
N GLY A 343 -16.97 24.56 16.64
CA GLY A 343 -18.28 25.10 16.25
C GLY A 343 -19.31 24.01 15.91
N GLY A 344 -18.91 22.74 15.94
CA GLY A 344 -19.78 21.59 15.71
C GLY A 344 -20.82 21.42 16.81
N LYS A 345 -21.94 20.78 16.48
CA LYS A 345 -23.08 20.58 17.40
C LYS A 345 -23.12 19.16 17.92
N GLY A 346 -23.54 19.00 19.17
CA GLY A 346 -23.66 17.68 19.81
C GLY A 346 -22.49 17.38 20.73
N ARG A 347 -22.65 16.35 21.54
CA ARG A 347 -21.70 15.97 22.59
C ARG A 347 -20.42 15.40 21.98
N ILE A 348 -19.27 15.74 22.56
CA ILE A 348 -17.98 15.20 22.16
C ILE A 348 -17.70 13.95 22.98
N VAL A 349 -17.17 12.93 22.33
CA VAL A 349 -16.81 11.65 22.95
C VAL A 349 -15.32 11.37 22.76
N ALA A 350 -14.64 10.95 23.80
CA ALA A 350 -13.28 10.43 23.78
C ALA A 350 -13.29 9.03 24.37
N ASP A 351 -12.77 8.07 23.62
CA ASP A 351 -12.85 6.64 23.93
C ASP A 351 -11.45 6.04 23.83
N ALA A 352 -10.97 5.68 22.64
CA ALA A 352 -9.62 5.11 22.51
C ALA A 352 -8.83 5.64 21.32
N ILE A 353 -7.51 5.57 21.43
CA ILE A 353 -6.57 5.77 20.33
C ILE A 353 -5.72 4.51 20.09
N ARG A 354 -5.23 4.35 18.86
CA ARG A 354 -4.24 3.33 18.51
C ARG A 354 -3.12 3.94 17.67
N LEU A 355 -1.88 3.60 17.97
CA LEU A 355 -0.70 4.02 17.21
C LEU A 355 -0.07 2.78 16.55
N VAL A 356 0.05 2.78 15.23
CA VAL A 356 0.71 1.70 14.47
C VAL A 356 1.90 2.29 13.73
N LYS A 357 3.09 1.72 13.94
CA LYS A 357 4.30 2.17 13.25
C LYS A 357 4.18 1.84 11.76
N GLN A 358 4.72 2.70 10.88
CA GLN A 358 4.75 2.47 9.44
C GLN A 358 6.15 2.06 8.97
#